data_AF-A0A1V5HAC8-F1
#
_entry.id   AF-A0A1V5HAC8-F1
#
_cell.length_a   1.000
_cell.length_b   1.000
_cell.length_c   1.000
_cell.angle_alpha   90.00
_cell.angle_beta   90.00
_cell.angle_gamma   90.00
#
_symmetry.space_group_name_H-M   'P 1'
#
loop_
_entity.id
_entity.type
_entity.pdbx_description
1 polymer ?
#
loop_
_entity_poly.entity_id
_entity_poly.type
_entity_poly.pdbx_seq_one_letter_code
_entity_poly.pdbx_strand_id
1 'polypeptide(L)' 'MSRKLQYNTDFLMCPRCGELLTREDIEGYGHCCYCDHAFELDRELEDFLLRPVVQQWVKQARTSEDAEIMF' A
#
# COMPACT_ATOMS: atom_id res chain seq x y z
N MET A 1 17.85 -16.71 -0.56
CA MET A 1 17.98 -15.30 -1.01
C MET A 1 16.58 -14.79 -1.28
N SER A 2 15.84 -14.41 -0.23
CA SER A 2 14.48 -13.89 -0.37
C SER A 2 14.55 -12.49 -0.96
N ARG A 3 13.97 -12.29 -2.15
CA ARG A 3 13.90 -10.97 -2.77
C ARG A 3 12.90 -10.13 -1.99
N LYS A 4 13.31 -8.94 -1.55
CA LYS A 4 12.43 -7.96 -0.89
C LYS A 4 11.39 -7.44 -1.88
N LEU A 5 10.20 -7.15 -1.37
CA LEU A 5 9.17 -6.46 -2.14
C LEU A 5 9.69 -5.09 -2.55
N GLN A 6 9.61 -4.78 -3.85
CA GLN A 6 9.88 -3.44 -4.36
C GLN A 6 8.55 -2.84 -4.77
N TYR A 7 8.20 -1.71 -4.16
CA TYR A 7 6.97 -0.97 -4.46
C TYR A 7 7.29 0.47 -4.84
N ASN A 8 6.50 1.00 -5.78
CA ASN A 8 6.33 2.43 -5.99
C ASN A 8 4.97 2.85 -5.39
N THR A 9 4.64 4.13 -5.27
CA THR A 9 3.39 4.58 -4.60
C THR A 9 2.10 3.92 -5.09
N ASP A 10 2.09 3.43 -6.33
CA ASP A 10 0.89 2.94 -7.00
C ASP A 10 0.94 1.45 -7.36
N PHE A 11 2.12 0.82 -7.35
CA PHE A 11 2.32 -0.54 -7.83
C PHE A 11 3.28 -1.35 -6.95
N LEU A 12 2.95 -2.62 -6.74
CA LEU A 12 3.80 -3.62 -6.10
C LEU A 12 4.33 -4.58 -7.17
N MET A 13 5.64 -4.81 -7.19
CA MET A 13 6.21 -5.84 -8.06
C MET A 13 6.18 -7.20 -7.36
N CYS A 14 5.57 -8.20 -8.00
CA CYS A 14 5.58 -9.56 -7.49
C CYS A 14 7.02 -10.11 -7.45
N PRO A 15 7.51 -10.62 -6.31
CA PRO A 15 8.89 -11.09 -6.18
C PRO A 15 9.15 -12.40 -6.93
N ARG A 16 8.08 -13.13 -7.29
CA ARG A 16 8.14 -14.43 -7.97
C ARG A 16 8.11 -14.31 -9.49
N CYS A 17 7.12 -13.61 -10.05
CA CYS A 17 6.98 -13.46 -11.51
C CYS A 17 7.48 -12.13 -12.05
N GLY A 18 7.71 -11.12 -11.20
CA GLY A 18 8.12 -9.78 -11.62
C GLY A 18 6.99 -8.91 -12.18
N GLU A 19 5.74 -9.38 -12.14
CA GLU A 19 4.59 -8.63 -12.64
C GLU A 19 4.21 -7.48 -11.71
N LEU A 20 3.64 -6.41 -12.28
CA LEU A 20 3.19 -5.25 -11.54
C LEU A 20 1.73 -5.44 -11.11
N LEU A 21 1.48 -5.32 -9.81
CA LEU A 21 0.16 -5.44 -9.22
C LEU A 21 -0.28 -4.08 -8.68
N THR A 22 -1.55 -3.77 -8.89
CA THR A 22 -2.18 -2.62 -8.26
C THR A 22 -2.60 -2.97 -6.84
N ARG A 23 -2.99 -1.96 -6.06
CA ARG A 23 -3.51 -2.17 -4.71
C ARG A 23 -4.79 -3.02 -4.70
N GLU A 24 -5.69 -2.76 -5.65
CA GLU A 24 -6.96 -3.48 -5.79
C GLU A 24 -6.73 -4.97 -6.03
N ASP A 25 -5.71 -5.32 -6.83
CA ASP A 25 -5.32 -6.71 -7.07
C ASP A 25 -4.87 -7.43 -5.79
N ILE A 26 -4.30 -6.70 -4.84
CA ILE A 26 -3.76 -7.28 -3.60
C ILE A 26 -4.79 -7.31 -2.48
N GLU A 27 -5.57 -6.25 -2.30
CA GLU A 27 -6.63 -6.16 -1.29
C GLU A 27 -7.71 -7.22 -1.49
N GLY A 28 -8.03 -7.56 -2.75
CA GLY A 28 -9.07 -8.54 -3.07
C GLY A 28 -8.64 -10.00 -2.94
N TYR A 29 -7.38 -10.30 -3.26
CA TYR A 29 -6.92 -11.68 -3.48
C TYR A 29 -5.89 -12.17 -2.45
N GLY A 30 -5.06 -11.29 -1.88
CA GLY A 30 -3.95 -11.70 -1.00
C GLY A 30 -2.89 -12.57 -1.69
N HIS A 31 -2.97 -12.72 -3.01
CA HIS A 31 -2.03 -13.46 -3.85
C HIS A 31 -1.88 -12.77 -5.20
N CYS A 32 -0.78 -13.06 -5.90
CA CYS A 32 -0.55 -12.57 -7.24
C CYS A 32 -1.52 -13.24 -8.22
N CYS A 33 -2.38 -12.46 -8.88
CA CYS A 33 -3.36 -12.95 -9.86
C CYS A 33 -2.74 -13.62 -11.10
N TYR A 34 -1.43 -13.49 -11.32
CA TYR A 34 -0.73 -14.06 -12.48
C TYR A 34 0.04 -15.36 -12.20
N CYS A 35 0.64 -15.48 -11.02
CA CYS A 35 1.48 -16.64 -10.68
C CYS A 35 1.04 -17.37 -9.40
N ASP A 36 -0.11 -16.97 -8.86
CA ASP A 36 -0.74 -17.53 -7.67
C ASP A 36 0.20 -17.54 -6.45
N HIS A 37 1.15 -16.60 -6.43
CA HIS A 37 2.06 -16.44 -5.31
C HIS A 37 1.30 -15.76 -4.17
N ALA A 38 1.05 -16.51 -3.10
CA ALA A 38 0.53 -15.95 -1.86
C ALA A 38 1.52 -14.93 -1.32
N PHE A 39 1.03 -13.71 -1.10
CA PHE A 39 1.83 -12.70 -0.43
C PHE A 39 1.79 -13.00 1.07
N GLU A 40 2.96 -13.11 1.69
CA GLU A 40 3.03 -13.07 3.14
C GLU A 40 2.68 -11.64 3.58
N LEU A 41 1.76 -11.52 4.54
CA LEU A 41 1.38 -10.24 5.12
C LEU A 41 2.55 -9.76 6.01
N ASP A 42 3.55 -9.18 5.39
CA ASP A 42 4.69 -8.55 6.06
C ASP A 42 4.45 -7.05 6.28
N ARG A 43 5.32 -6.42 7.06
CA ARG A 43 5.23 -4.99 7.37
C ARG A 43 5.36 -4.11 6.12
N GLU A 44 6.07 -4.56 5.09
CA GLU A 44 6.27 -3.77 3.87
C GLU A 44 4.98 -3.74 3.05
N LEU A 45 4.27 -4.87 2.98
CA LEU A 45 2.98 -4.97 2.34
C LEU A 45 1.90 -4.21 3.11
N GLU A 46 1.88 -4.34 4.43
CA GLU A 46 0.94 -3.61 5.29
C GLU A 46 1.11 -2.08 5.12
N ASP A 47 2.35 -1.58 5.12
CA ASP A 47 2.64 -0.16 4.89
C ASP A 47 2.16 0.30 3.51
N PHE A 48 2.40 -0.49 2.45
CA PHE A 48 1.93 -0.18 1.10
C PHE A 48 0.40 -0.04 1.00
N LEU A 49 -0.33 -0.92 1.69
CA LEU A 49 -1.80 -0.90 1.73
C LEU A 49 -2.33 0.30 2.54
N LEU A 50 -1.71 0.61 3.69
CA LEU A 50 -2.18 1.64 4.62
C LEU A 50 -1.78 3.06 4.24
N ARG A 51 -0.69 3.25 3.50
CA ARG A 51 -0.14 4.57 3.13
C ARG A 51 -1.16 5.60 2.60
N PRO A 52 -2.11 5.26 1.70
CA PRO A 52 -3.07 6.23 1.18
C PRO A 52 -4.07 6.67 2.25
N VAL A 53 -4.53 5.73 3.07
CA VAL A 53 -5.46 5.97 4.16
C VAL A 53 -4.82 6.90 5.19
N VAL A 54 -3.58 6.60 5.59
CA VAL A 54 -2.79 7.44 6.50
C VAL A 54 -2.58 8.84 5.90
N GLN A 55 -2.22 8.94 4.61
CA GLN A 55 -2.07 10.24 3.95
C GLN A 55 -3.37 11.05 3.92
N GLN A 56 -4.52 10.40 3.73
CA GLN A 56 -5.82 11.07 3.78
C GLN A 56 -6.13 11.60 5.18
N TRP A 57 -5.89 10.81 6.23
CA TRP A 57 -6.09 11.24 7.61
C TRP A 57 -5.17 12.40 7.98
N VAL A 58 -3.89 12.34 7.59
CA VAL A 58 -2.94 13.44 7.81
C VAL A 58 -3.39 14.72 7.13
N LYS A 59 -3.93 14.65 5.90
CA LYS A 59 -4.50 15.81 5.22
C LYS A 59 -5.72 16.37 5.96
N GLN A 60 -6.62 15.51 6.42
CA GLN A 60 -7.82 15.92 7.16
C GLN A 60 -7.48 16.56 8.52
N ALA A 61 -6.54 15.97 9.27
CA ALA A 61 -6.09 16.51 10.56
C ALA A 61 -5.53 17.94 10.40
N ARG A 62 -4.69 18.17 9.38
CA ARG A 62 -4.13 19.50 9.10
C ARG A 62 -5.21 20.54 8.76
N THR A 63 -6.25 20.15 8.02
CA THR A 63 -7.37 21.05 7.74
C THR A 63 -8.24 21.36 8.96
N SER A 64 -8.18 20.53 10.02
CA SER A 64 -8.93 20.75 11.26
C SER A 64 -8.20 21.70 12.23
N GLU A 65 -6.87 21.76 12.18
CA GLU A 65 -6.05 22.66 13.01
C GLU A 65 -6.08 24.13 12.52
N ASP A 66 -6.32 24.37 11.23
CA ASP A 66 -6.50 25.71 10.65
C ASP A 66 -7.89 26.34 10.95
N ALA A 67 -8.82 25.60 11.58
CA ALA A 67 -10.15 26.09 11.93
C ALA A 67 -10.25 26.69 13.35
N GLU A 68 -9.23 26.53 14.20
CA GLU A 68 -9.22 27.04 15.58
C GLU A 68 -8.42 28.36 15.75
N ILE A 69 -7.93 28.98 14.68
CA ILE A 69 -7.36 30.35 14.72
C ILE A 69 -8.19 31.30 13.86
N MET A 70 -9.49 31.39 14.16
CA MET A 70 -10.32 32.55 13.81
C MET A 70 -11.40 32.70 14.87
N PHE A 71 -11.06 33.10 16.09
CA PHE A 71 -11.86 33.97 16.98
C PHE A 71 -10.99 34.52 18.10
#